data_AF-A0A0F6IJZ2-F1
#
_entry.id   AF-A0A0F6IJZ2-F1
#
_cell.length_a   1.000
_cell.length_b   1.000
_cell.length_c   1.000
_cell.angle_alpha   90.00
_cell.angle_beta   90.00
_cell.angle_gamma   90.00
#
_symmetry.space_group_name_H-M   'P 1'
#
loop_
_entity.id
_entity.type
_entity.pdbx_description
1 polymer ?
#
loop_
_entity_poly.entity_id
_entity_poly.type
_entity_poly.pdbx_seq_one_letter_code
_entity_poly.pdbx_strand_id
1 'polypeptide(L)'
;MLKKETKFLEELNSPEKKIGLRATAYFTSKDKSVLSKDLKSQLTISLGENFLKDLEQNLKDKMLSPNNLLVKMEFSPLPEKMHREIFPFFKPGSYLKIRDILEGILFCQILREEWGLNSELKILNIQESLSTKEKELLENFREQQIKGLIQTLSDKDPGWAYSALVTLARLHTIEESIRIGSPVFLSSFPDDSPIVYKEDSQDAQALQHFSEETWAIVSLARKKISTLNELTEKEYQIWEDASNRAFEFQEGIQTSIPVRVTSEKLLPQRENKFLIPMYLPENSVLKKYLIFAKQREKEYHSRLKKLYPFRILFENCTTEILKNAQNSFEQNEISFPGKKINFNFSLSFIPFYASYSVSNNWNNEGEKILLSYRRKKLVELLKQNPNLKTRILESFTFSSSIYKPNKEDHFFPLFTDDVFWGRPLYGTVNLAAGIGSTLIGVFTLPFDKGEKLQKGFQSLFFSLPELVFFNIRKGTCPSVSIKEIPEELFQFQDED
;
A
#
# COMPACT_ATOMS: atom_id res chain seq x y z
N MET A 1 -7.44 -1.03 -13.07
CA MET A 1 -7.89 -0.22 -14.22
C MET A 1 -9.33 -0.49 -14.62
N LEU A 2 -9.72 -1.72 -15.00
CA LEU A 2 -11.10 -2.05 -15.41
C LEU A 2 -12.17 -1.66 -14.37
N LYS A 3 -11.94 -1.94 -13.08
CA LYS A 3 -12.82 -1.49 -11.99
C LYS A 3 -13.05 0.03 -11.98
N LYS A 4 -12.03 0.84 -12.33
CA LYS A 4 -12.14 2.30 -12.42
C LYS A 4 -12.93 2.73 -13.66
N GLU A 5 -12.79 2.03 -14.79
CA GLU A 5 -13.62 2.23 -16.00
C GLU A 5 -15.10 1.88 -15.73
N THR A 6 -15.36 0.77 -15.04
CA THR A 6 -16.71 0.38 -14.60
C THR A 6 -17.32 1.47 -13.72
N LYS A 7 -16.61 1.91 -12.66
CA LYS A 7 -17.07 2.98 -11.75
C LYS A 7 -17.42 4.26 -12.52
N PHE A 8 -16.58 4.68 -13.46
CA PHE A 8 -16.85 5.87 -14.29
C PHE A 8 -18.12 5.73 -15.13
N LEU A 9 -18.37 4.57 -15.73
CA LEU A 9 -19.59 4.32 -16.49
C LEU A 9 -20.81 4.21 -15.57
N GLU A 10 -20.67 3.74 -14.33
CA GLU A 10 -21.74 3.79 -13.32
C GLU A 10 -22.12 5.23 -12.98
N GLU A 11 -21.13 6.11 -12.78
CA GLU A 11 -21.32 7.54 -12.53
C GLU A 11 -22.02 8.24 -13.70
N LEU A 12 -21.64 7.94 -14.94
CA LEU A 12 -22.31 8.47 -16.14
C LEU A 12 -23.74 7.97 -16.33
N ASN A 13 -24.05 6.76 -15.88
CA ASN A 13 -25.40 6.20 -15.90
C ASN A 13 -26.25 6.66 -14.69
N SER A 14 -25.65 7.33 -13.71
CA SER A 14 -26.38 7.85 -12.55
C SER A 14 -27.30 9.03 -12.94
N PRO A 15 -28.41 9.25 -12.22
CA PRO A 15 -29.30 10.39 -12.50
C PRO A 15 -28.60 11.75 -12.38
N GLU A 16 -27.67 11.88 -11.42
CA GLU A 16 -26.95 13.13 -11.17
C GLU A 16 -25.84 13.40 -12.20
N LYS A 17 -25.34 12.35 -12.87
CA LYS A 17 -24.23 12.40 -13.85
C LYS A 17 -22.99 13.13 -13.34
N LYS A 18 -22.78 13.12 -12.02
CA LYS A 18 -21.57 13.66 -11.42
C LYS A 18 -20.47 12.61 -11.43
N ILE A 19 -19.32 12.99 -11.95
CA ILE A 19 -18.16 12.12 -12.15
C ILE A 19 -17.13 12.43 -11.07
N GLY A 20 -16.66 11.41 -10.35
CA GLY A 20 -15.61 11.56 -9.34
C GLY A 20 -14.24 11.64 -10.00
N LEU A 21 -13.58 12.80 -10.01
CA LEU A 21 -12.28 13.00 -10.67
C LEU A 21 -11.12 12.92 -9.67
N ARG A 22 -9.98 12.37 -10.09
CA ARG A 22 -8.86 12.12 -9.16
C ARG A 22 -8.15 13.41 -8.77
N ALA A 23 -7.65 13.45 -7.54
CA ALA A 23 -6.89 14.57 -6.97
C ALA A 23 -7.65 15.92 -6.93
N THR A 24 -8.93 15.97 -7.31
CA THR A 24 -9.70 17.22 -7.31
C THR A 24 -10.27 17.58 -5.94
N ALA A 25 -10.39 16.61 -5.02
CA ALA A 25 -10.95 16.87 -3.69
C ALA A 25 -10.08 17.81 -2.85
N TYR A 26 -8.77 17.85 -3.14
CA TYR A 26 -7.81 18.70 -2.47
C TYR A 26 -8.03 20.19 -2.73
N PHE A 27 -8.88 20.58 -3.68
CA PHE A 27 -9.09 21.97 -4.05
C PHE A 27 -10.47 22.46 -3.64
N THR A 28 -10.56 23.73 -3.23
CA THR A 28 -11.81 24.39 -2.86
C THR A 28 -11.86 25.80 -3.43
N SER A 29 -13.02 26.20 -3.93
CA SER A 29 -13.28 27.57 -4.39
C SER A 29 -13.52 28.57 -3.25
N LYS A 30 -13.67 28.07 -2.01
CA LYS A 30 -13.92 28.90 -0.81
C LYS A 30 -12.71 29.75 -0.43
N ASP A 31 -11.53 29.21 -0.64
CA ASP A 31 -10.26 29.85 -0.31
C ASP A 31 -9.49 30.15 -1.59
N LYS A 32 -8.67 31.21 -1.54
CA LYS A 32 -7.82 31.61 -2.67
C LYS A 32 -6.41 31.09 -2.50
N SER A 33 -5.85 30.56 -3.58
CA SER A 33 -4.47 30.13 -3.65
C SER A 33 -3.50 31.30 -3.54
N VAL A 34 -2.53 31.18 -2.63
CA VAL A 34 -1.38 32.11 -2.56
C VAL A 34 -0.36 31.83 -3.67
N LEU A 35 -0.28 30.58 -4.14
CA LEU A 35 0.65 30.11 -5.17
C LEU A 35 0.22 30.51 -6.59
N SER A 36 -1.09 30.59 -6.86
CA SER A 36 -1.61 30.66 -8.23
C SER A 36 -1.08 31.85 -9.02
N LYS A 37 -0.78 32.99 -8.39
CA LYS A 37 -0.24 34.17 -9.09
C LYS A 37 1.17 33.91 -9.65
N ASP A 38 2.07 33.42 -8.80
CA ASP A 38 3.44 33.12 -9.21
C ASP A 38 3.46 32.00 -10.26
N LEU A 39 2.72 30.91 -10.00
CA LEU A 39 2.66 29.79 -10.93
C LEU A 39 2.08 30.19 -12.30
N LYS A 40 1.03 31.03 -12.35
CA LYS A 40 0.51 31.57 -13.62
C LYS A 40 1.54 32.41 -14.36
N SER A 41 2.36 33.19 -13.64
CA SER A 41 3.44 33.99 -14.23
C SER A 41 4.47 33.07 -14.88
N GLN A 42 4.92 32.03 -14.16
CA GLN A 42 5.88 31.06 -14.70
C GLN A 42 5.31 30.29 -15.91
N LEU A 43 4.06 29.83 -15.83
CA LEU A 43 3.37 29.17 -16.95
C LEU A 43 3.25 30.10 -18.16
N THR A 44 2.95 31.39 -17.95
CA THR A 44 2.91 32.40 -19.03
C THR A 44 4.28 32.58 -19.69
N ILE A 45 5.35 32.66 -18.90
CA ILE A 45 6.72 32.82 -19.40
C ILE A 45 7.15 31.59 -20.21
N SER A 46 6.86 30.38 -19.72
CA SER A 46 7.35 29.14 -20.35
C SER A 46 6.47 28.60 -21.47
N LEU A 47 5.14 28.75 -21.37
CA LEU A 47 4.17 28.14 -22.30
C LEU A 47 3.39 29.17 -23.12
N GLY A 48 3.45 30.46 -22.76
CA GLY A 48 2.77 31.56 -23.43
C GLY A 48 1.50 32.03 -22.70
N GLU A 49 1.16 33.31 -22.87
CA GLU A 49 0.09 34.01 -22.16
C GLU A 49 -1.31 33.36 -22.34
N ASN A 50 -1.60 32.84 -23.52
CA ASN A 50 -2.89 32.23 -23.83
C ASN A 50 -2.94 30.71 -23.59
N PHE A 51 -1.82 30.07 -23.21
CA PHE A 51 -1.73 28.60 -23.17
C PHE A 51 -2.82 27.94 -22.33
N LEU A 52 -3.05 28.40 -21.10
CA LEU A 52 -4.06 27.80 -20.21
C LEU A 52 -5.47 27.95 -20.76
N LYS A 53 -5.78 29.11 -21.36
CA LYS A 53 -7.09 29.39 -21.95
C LYS A 53 -7.31 28.52 -23.18
N ASP A 54 -6.31 28.43 -24.04
CA ASP A 54 -6.34 27.60 -25.25
C ASP A 54 -6.43 26.12 -24.89
N LEU A 55 -5.72 25.68 -23.84
CA LEU A 55 -5.81 24.32 -23.32
C LEU A 55 -7.22 24.02 -22.81
N GLU A 56 -7.78 24.85 -21.93
CA GLU A 56 -9.13 24.67 -21.39
C GLU A 56 -10.18 24.59 -22.52
N GLN A 57 -10.10 25.52 -23.48
CA GLN A 57 -11.02 25.57 -24.61
C GLN A 57 -10.90 24.32 -25.50
N ASN A 58 -9.68 23.94 -25.88
CA ASN A 58 -9.44 22.75 -26.69
C ASN A 58 -9.96 21.46 -26.00
N LEU A 59 -9.81 21.35 -24.68
CA LEU A 59 -10.31 20.20 -23.92
C LEU A 59 -11.85 20.20 -23.85
N LYS A 60 -12.48 21.35 -23.63
CA LYS A 60 -13.94 21.49 -23.66
C LYS A 60 -14.52 21.15 -25.02
N ASP A 61 -13.93 21.66 -26.09
CA ASP A 61 -14.38 21.40 -27.47
C ASP A 61 -14.34 19.90 -27.81
N LYS A 62 -13.31 19.20 -27.34
CA LYS A 62 -13.21 17.74 -27.47
C LYS A 62 -14.37 17.00 -26.79
N MET A 63 -14.93 17.51 -25.69
CA MET A 63 -16.04 16.89 -24.96
C MET A 63 -17.42 17.38 -25.41
N LEU A 64 -17.54 18.61 -25.89
CA LEU A 64 -18.79 19.18 -26.39
C LEU A 64 -19.11 18.78 -27.84
N SER A 65 -18.12 18.31 -28.58
CA SER A 65 -18.31 17.80 -29.94
C SER A 65 -19.24 16.57 -29.97
N PRO A 66 -20.19 16.47 -30.91
CA PRO A 66 -21.03 15.28 -31.10
C PRO A 66 -20.22 14.03 -31.52
N ASN A 67 -18.96 14.22 -31.91
CA ASN A 67 -18.03 13.16 -32.29
C ASN A 67 -16.97 12.87 -31.21
N ASN A 68 -17.24 13.19 -29.95
CA ASN A 68 -16.28 12.99 -28.86
C ASN A 68 -15.96 11.50 -28.58
N LEU A 69 -14.91 11.28 -27.78
CA LEU A 69 -14.44 9.95 -27.40
C LEU A 69 -15.44 9.15 -26.57
N LEU A 70 -16.42 9.80 -25.93
CA LEU A 70 -17.45 9.12 -25.16
C LEU A 70 -18.54 8.53 -26.07
N VAL A 71 -18.87 9.20 -27.17
CA VAL A 71 -19.79 8.71 -28.21
C VAL A 71 -19.14 7.58 -29.01
N LYS A 72 -17.84 7.68 -29.27
CA LYS A 72 -17.04 6.68 -29.98
C LYS A 72 -16.15 5.91 -29.00
N MET A 73 -16.71 5.50 -27.86
CA MET A 73 -15.91 4.85 -26.82
C MET A 73 -15.40 3.50 -27.32
N GLU A 74 -14.08 3.37 -27.36
CA GLU A 74 -13.39 2.13 -27.69
C GLU A 74 -12.92 1.45 -26.40
N PHE A 75 -13.28 0.19 -26.29
CA PHE A 75 -12.83 -0.68 -25.22
C PHE A 75 -11.64 -1.48 -25.73
N SER A 76 -10.47 -1.34 -25.11
CA SER A 76 -9.34 -2.18 -25.50
C SER A 76 -9.71 -3.66 -25.30
N PRO A 77 -9.34 -4.54 -26.24
CA PRO A 77 -9.59 -5.96 -26.09
C PRO A 77 -8.90 -6.48 -24.82
N LEU A 78 -9.53 -7.45 -24.15
CA LEU A 78 -8.84 -8.20 -23.11
C LEU A 78 -7.69 -8.97 -23.77
N PRO A 79 -6.53 -9.14 -23.11
CA PRO A 79 -5.44 -9.94 -23.65
C PRO A 79 -5.95 -11.33 -24.06
N GLU A 80 -5.83 -11.66 -25.35
CA GLU A 80 -6.31 -12.94 -25.90
C GLU A 80 -5.54 -14.11 -25.29
N LYS A 81 -4.23 -13.92 -25.11
CA LYS A 81 -3.34 -14.84 -24.42
C LYS A 81 -2.77 -14.12 -23.20
N MET A 82 -2.87 -14.76 -22.05
CA MET A 82 -2.15 -14.34 -20.85
C MET A 82 -1.11 -15.41 -20.54
N HIS A 83 0.10 -14.97 -20.29
CA HIS A 83 1.21 -15.82 -19.89
C HIS A 83 1.56 -15.52 -18.45
N ARG A 84 2.00 -16.51 -17.69
CA ARG A 84 2.36 -16.30 -16.28
C ARG A 84 3.59 -15.40 -16.13
N GLU A 85 4.50 -15.51 -17.09
CA GLU A 85 5.79 -14.81 -17.13
C GLU A 85 5.68 -13.31 -17.44
N ILE A 86 4.57 -12.88 -18.05
CA ILE A 86 4.33 -11.47 -18.39
C ILE A 86 3.04 -11.07 -17.70
N PHE A 87 3.15 -10.16 -16.73
CA PHE A 87 1.95 -9.62 -16.10
C PHE A 87 1.05 -9.04 -17.20
N PRO A 88 -0.24 -9.44 -17.28
CA PRO A 88 -1.10 -9.07 -18.39
C PRO A 88 -1.54 -7.61 -18.29
N PHE A 89 -0.61 -6.68 -18.55
CA PHE A 89 -0.87 -5.25 -18.53
C PHE A 89 -1.95 -4.92 -19.57
N PHE A 90 -3.00 -4.27 -19.08
CA PHE A 90 -4.10 -3.82 -19.90
C PHE A 90 -3.78 -2.45 -20.48
N LYS A 91 -3.82 -2.32 -21.81
CA LYS A 91 -3.69 -1.01 -22.46
C LYS A 91 -4.95 -0.17 -22.17
N PRO A 92 -4.83 1.06 -21.65
CA PRO A 92 -5.96 1.95 -21.47
C PRO A 92 -6.82 2.05 -22.73
N GLY A 93 -8.14 1.86 -22.62
CA GLY A 93 -9.08 2.22 -23.69
C GLY A 93 -9.31 3.73 -23.77
N SER A 94 -10.37 4.16 -24.45
CA SER A 94 -10.76 5.58 -24.51
C SER A 94 -11.00 6.19 -23.11
N TYR A 95 -11.33 5.36 -22.11
CA TYR A 95 -11.55 5.75 -20.72
C TYR A 95 -10.46 6.68 -20.16
N LEU A 96 -9.18 6.31 -20.26
CA LEU A 96 -8.11 7.11 -19.66
C LEU A 96 -7.98 8.48 -20.33
N LYS A 97 -8.10 8.53 -21.66
CA LYS A 97 -8.08 9.79 -22.40
C LYS A 97 -9.26 10.69 -22.05
N ILE A 98 -10.45 10.12 -21.87
CA ILE A 98 -11.63 10.86 -21.42
C ILE A 98 -11.39 11.43 -20.02
N ARG A 99 -10.85 10.61 -19.10
CA ARG A 99 -10.47 11.05 -17.76
C ARG A 99 -9.48 12.21 -17.79
N ASP A 100 -8.40 12.08 -18.56
CA ASP A 100 -7.37 13.14 -18.66
C ASP A 100 -7.95 14.45 -19.19
N ILE A 101 -8.90 14.37 -20.14
CA ILE A 101 -9.57 15.57 -20.65
C ILE A 101 -10.43 16.23 -19.55
N LEU A 102 -11.23 15.45 -18.83
CA LEU A 102 -12.09 15.97 -17.77
C LEU A 102 -11.28 16.53 -16.59
N GLU A 103 -10.24 15.82 -16.15
CA GLU A 103 -9.30 16.25 -15.11
C GLU A 103 -8.53 17.50 -15.58
N GLY A 104 -8.14 17.58 -16.84
CA GLY A 104 -7.46 18.73 -17.42
C GLY A 104 -8.33 19.99 -17.50
N ILE A 105 -9.64 19.86 -17.78
CA ILE A 105 -10.59 20.97 -17.69
C ILE A 105 -10.63 21.52 -16.26
N LEU A 106 -10.71 20.64 -15.26
CA LEU A 106 -10.74 21.04 -13.86
C LEU A 106 -9.41 21.66 -13.42
N PHE A 107 -8.27 21.13 -13.85
CA PHE A 107 -6.96 21.72 -13.61
C PHE A 107 -6.89 23.17 -14.10
N CYS A 108 -7.34 23.43 -15.33
CA CYS A 108 -7.37 24.78 -15.89
C CYS A 108 -8.33 25.69 -15.09
N GLN A 109 -9.50 25.18 -14.71
CA GLN A 109 -10.46 25.91 -13.89
C GLN A 109 -9.90 26.27 -12.51
N ILE A 110 -9.27 25.31 -11.82
CA ILE A 110 -8.61 25.49 -10.50
C ILE A 110 -7.59 26.61 -10.58
N LEU A 111 -6.72 26.61 -11.59
CA LEU A 111 -5.74 27.68 -11.77
C LEU A 111 -6.43 29.00 -12.10
N ARG A 112 -7.34 29.03 -13.09
CA ARG A 112 -8.03 30.26 -13.53
C ARG A 112 -8.75 30.94 -12.38
N GLU A 113 -9.50 30.18 -11.59
CA GLU A 113 -10.29 30.66 -10.47
C GLU A 113 -9.52 30.71 -9.14
N GLU A 114 -8.25 30.29 -9.14
CA GLU A 114 -7.32 30.35 -8.01
C GLU A 114 -7.83 29.59 -6.79
N TRP A 115 -8.36 28.39 -6.99
CA TRP A 115 -8.85 27.55 -5.89
C TRP A 115 -7.70 27.20 -4.92
N GLY A 116 -7.94 27.38 -3.63
CA GLY A 116 -7.01 27.01 -2.56
C GLY A 116 -7.06 25.53 -2.22
N LEU A 117 -6.19 25.10 -1.31
CA LEU A 117 -6.25 23.76 -0.71
C LEU A 117 -7.46 23.64 0.22
N ASN A 118 -8.17 22.51 0.14
CA ASN A 118 -9.20 22.13 1.08
C ASN A 118 -8.57 21.77 2.44
N SER A 119 -8.93 22.51 3.49
CA SER A 119 -8.35 22.36 4.83
C SER A 119 -8.60 20.99 5.46
N GLU A 120 -9.70 20.32 5.11
CA GLU A 120 -10.05 18.99 5.64
C GLU A 120 -9.18 17.87 5.08
N LEU A 121 -8.46 18.12 3.98
CA LEU A 121 -7.59 17.13 3.32
C LEU A 121 -6.11 17.47 3.44
N LYS A 122 -5.76 18.30 4.43
CA LYS A 122 -4.38 18.58 4.82
C LYS A 122 -4.05 17.86 6.11
N ILE A 123 -2.82 17.38 6.19
CA ILE A 123 -2.23 16.88 7.42
C ILE A 123 -1.22 17.91 7.87
N LEU A 124 -1.47 18.48 9.04
CA LEU A 124 -0.62 19.49 9.63
C LEU A 124 0.07 18.90 10.86
N ASN A 125 1.38 18.72 10.77
CA ASN A 125 2.17 18.28 11.91
C ASN A 125 2.79 19.48 12.64
N ILE A 126 2.00 20.15 13.49
CA ILE A 126 2.46 21.34 14.24
C ILE A 126 3.55 20.98 15.27
N GLN A 127 3.64 19.72 15.68
CA GLN A 127 4.54 19.30 16.75
C GLN A 127 6.00 19.28 16.32
N GLU A 128 6.27 19.24 15.02
CA GLU A 128 7.62 19.14 14.47
C GLU A 128 7.93 20.30 13.54
N SER A 129 8.82 21.20 13.98
CA SER A 129 9.34 22.26 13.10
C SER A 129 10.26 21.68 12.02
N LEU A 130 10.23 22.30 10.84
CA LEU A 130 11.22 22.07 9.79
C LEU A 130 12.60 22.56 10.26
N SER A 131 13.62 21.73 10.07
CA SER A 131 15.01 22.15 10.17
C SER A 131 15.38 23.08 9.01
N THR A 132 16.47 23.83 9.16
CA THR A 132 17.02 24.68 8.08
C THR A 132 17.29 23.87 6.82
N LYS A 133 17.81 22.65 6.97
CA LYS A 133 18.12 21.76 5.84
C LYS A 133 16.86 21.27 5.12
N GLU A 134 15.86 20.83 5.88
CA GLU A 134 14.57 20.41 5.29
C GLU A 134 13.87 21.57 4.56
N LYS A 135 13.96 22.78 5.11
CA LYS A 135 13.40 23.96 4.45
C LYS A 135 14.10 24.25 3.11
N GLU A 136 15.44 24.23 3.09
CA GLU A 136 16.23 24.38 1.86
C GLU A 136 15.88 23.30 0.82
N LEU A 137 15.75 22.04 1.26
CA LEU A 137 15.38 20.92 0.39
C LEU A 137 13.96 21.10 -0.19
N LEU A 138 12.99 21.56 0.60
CA LEU A 138 11.63 21.84 0.14
C LEU A 138 11.57 23.02 -0.83
N GLU A 139 12.36 24.07 -0.59
CA GLU A 139 12.46 25.22 -1.51
C GLU A 139 13.02 24.78 -2.87
N ASN A 140 14.09 23.99 -2.89
CA ASN A 140 14.65 23.44 -4.12
C ASN A 140 13.67 22.47 -4.82
N PHE A 141 13.01 21.61 -4.05
CA PHE A 141 12.01 20.67 -4.58
C PHE A 141 10.81 21.40 -5.17
N ARG A 142 10.36 22.52 -4.58
CA ARG A 142 9.31 23.37 -5.16
C ARG A 142 9.66 23.82 -6.58
N GLU A 143 10.88 24.30 -6.80
CA GLU A 143 11.31 24.75 -8.13
C GLU A 143 11.38 23.59 -9.14
N GLN A 144 11.82 22.41 -8.72
CA GLN A 144 11.78 21.21 -9.55
C GLN A 144 10.35 20.79 -9.91
N GLN A 145 9.44 20.84 -8.93
CA GLN A 145 8.03 20.52 -9.14
C GLN A 145 7.36 21.46 -10.13
N ILE A 146 7.68 22.75 -10.09
CA ILE A 146 7.18 23.72 -11.08
C ILE A 146 7.69 23.39 -12.48
N LYS A 147 8.99 23.09 -12.64
CA LYS A 147 9.57 22.66 -13.92
C LYS A 147 8.93 21.35 -14.43
N GLY A 148 8.74 20.38 -13.54
CA GLY A 148 8.09 19.11 -13.86
C GLY A 148 6.62 19.29 -14.27
N LEU A 149 5.91 20.22 -13.65
CA LEU A 149 4.54 20.59 -14.04
C LEU A 149 4.52 21.21 -15.44
N ILE A 150 5.42 22.14 -15.75
CA ILE A 150 5.55 22.75 -17.08
C ILE A 150 5.81 21.68 -18.15
N GLN A 151 6.72 20.73 -17.87
CA GLN A 151 7.02 19.62 -18.77
C GLN A 151 5.79 18.72 -18.98
N THR A 152 5.11 18.34 -17.89
CA THR A 152 3.88 17.52 -17.92
C THR A 152 2.78 18.16 -18.77
N LEU A 153 2.61 19.48 -18.65
CA LEU A 153 1.65 20.25 -19.43
C LEU A 153 2.04 20.39 -20.92
N SER A 154 3.33 20.29 -21.23
CA SER A 154 3.84 20.35 -22.59
C SER A 154 3.68 19.02 -23.31
N ASP A 155 4.16 17.93 -22.71
CA ASP A 155 4.20 16.59 -23.32
C ASP A 155 2.80 15.95 -23.39
N LYS A 156 1.99 16.14 -22.34
CA LYS A 156 0.63 15.59 -22.21
C LYS A 156 0.57 14.08 -22.41
N ASP A 157 1.54 13.36 -21.85
CA ASP A 157 1.56 11.90 -21.80
C ASP A 157 0.29 11.33 -21.13
N PRO A 158 -0.09 10.07 -21.40
CA PRO A 158 -1.26 9.46 -20.78
C PRO A 158 -1.23 9.55 -19.25
N GLY A 159 -2.25 10.15 -18.64
CA GLY A 159 -2.30 10.42 -17.20
C GLY A 159 -1.82 11.81 -16.78
N TRP A 160 -1.38 12.68 -17.71
CA TRP A 160 -0.79 13.99 -17.42
C TRP A 160 -1.65 14.86 -16.51
N ALA A 161 -2.98 14.86 -16.69
CA ALA A 161 -3.86 15.76 -15.96
C ALA A 161 -3.96 15.40 -14.47
N TYR A 162 -4.01 14.10 -14.18
CA TYR A 162 -3.93 13.61 -12.80
C TYR A 162 -2.57 13.97 -12.17
N SER A 163 -1.47 13.72 -12.88
CA SER A 163 -0.14 14.09 -12.40
C SER A 163 -0.03 15.60 -12.13
N ALA A 164 -0.54 16.44 -13.04
CA ALA A 164 -0.56 17.89 -12.89
C ALA A 164 -1.38 18.35 -11.67
N LEU A 165 -2.54 17.73 -11.42
CA LEU A 165 -3.36 18.01 -10.23
C LEU A 165 -2.65 17.62 -8.93
N VAL A 166 -1.98 16.46 -8.89
CA VAL A 166 -1.20 16.02 -7.72
C VAL A 166 -0.02 16.95 -7.47
N THR A 167 0.77 17.26 -8.50
CA THR A 167 1.89 18.22 -8.39
C THR A 167 1.40 19.58 -7.93
N LEU A 168 0.28 20.08 -8.47
CA LEU A 168 -0.30 21.34 -8.00
C LEU A 168 -0.68 21.27 -6.52
N ALA A 169 -1.38 20.22 -6.10
CA ALA A 169 -1.79 20.05 -4.70
C ALA A 169 -0.57 19.97 -3.76
N ARG A 170 0.50 19.28 -4.17
CA ARG A 170 1.77 19.22 -3.42
C ARG A 170 2.50 20.55 -3.37
N LEU A 171 2.53 21.31 -4.47
CA LEU A 171 3.12 22.65 -4.48
C LEU A 171 2.45 23.55 -3.43
N HIS A 172 1.13 23.44 -3.28
CA HIS A 172 0.42 24.16 -2.24
C HIS A 172 0.83 23.72 -0.81
N THR A 173 0.98 22.42 -0.55
CA THR A 173 1.39 21.95 0.79
C THR A 173 2.85 22.26 1.08
N ILE A 174 3.74 22.21 0.07
CA ILE A 174 5.14 22.62 0.17
C ILE A 174 5.24 24.11 0.53
N GLU A 175 4.52 24.97 -0.19
CA GLU A 175 4.52 26.41 0.07
C GLU A 175 3.95 26.72 1.46
N GLU A 176 2.88 26.03 1.86
CA GLU A 176 2.35 26.16 3.21
C GLU A 176 3.36 25.69 4.27
N SER A 177 4.08 24.60 4.02
CA SER A 177 5.12 24.08 4.92
C SER A 177 6.25 25.08 5.13
N ILE A 178 6.77 25.65 4.03
CA ILE A 178 7.84 26.66 4.05
C ILE A 178 7.39 27.90 4.81
N ARG A 179 6.15 28.35 4.58
CA ARG A 179 5.57 29.55 5.20
C ARG A 179 5.38 29.41 6.71
N ILE A 180 4.85 28.28 7.18
CA ILE A 180 4.57 28.07 8.60
C ILE A 180 5.75 27.46 9.37
N GLY A 181 6.76 26.94 8.65
CA GLY A 181 7.93 26.30 9.24
C GLY A 181 7.67 24.92 9.83
N SER A 182 6.61 24.22 9.40
CA SER A 182 6.24 22.88 9.85
C SER A 182 5.77 22.04 8.66
N PRO A 183 6.02 20.72 8.61
CA PRO A 183 5.58 19.88 7.50
C PRO A 183 4.05 19.86 7.35
N VAL A 184 3.59 20.10 6.12
CA VAL A 184 2.21 19.97 5.68
C VAL A 184 2.17 19.00 4.51
N PHE A 185 1.24 18.05 4.57
CA PHE A 185 1.08 17.01 3.55
C PHE A 185 -0.38 16.87 3.13
N LEU A 186 -0.60 16.25 1.96
CA LEU A 186 -1.94 15.86 1.52
C LEU A 186 -2.41 14.63 2.29
N SER A 187 -3.69 14.59 2.63
CA SER A 187 -4.32 13.36 3.14
C SER A 187 -4.51 12.36 2.00
N SER A 188 -3.75 11.27 2.01
CA SER A 188 -3.56 10.36 0.89
C SER A 188 -4.15 8.96 1.12
N PHE A 189 -4.83 8.73 2.24
CA PHE A 189 -5.60 7.50 2.45
C PHE A 189 -6.67 7.34 1.36
N PRO A 190 -6.86 6.16 0.75
CA PRO A 190 -7.99 5.90 -0.13
C PRO A 190 -9.35 6.02 0.59
N ASP A 191 -10.40 6.40 -0.15
CA ASP A 191 -11.77 6.47 0.38
C ASP A 191 -12.32 5.11 0.85
N ASP A 192 -11.88 4.02 0.22
CA ASP A 192 -12.30 2.65 0.48
C ASP A 192 -11.32 1.88 1.39
N SER A 193 -10.46 2.60 2.11
CA SER A 193 -9.54 2.00 3.07
C SER A 193 -10.30 1.21 4.14
N PRO A 194 -9.89 -0.03 4.45
CA PRO A 194 -10.39 -0.74 5.62
C PRO A 194 -10.30 0.12 6.88
N ILE A 195 -11.32 0.05 7.70
CA ILE A 195 -11.45 0.82 8.93
C ILE A 195 -11.35 -0.14 10.11
N VAL A 196 -10.51 0.22 11.09
CA VAL A 196 -10.37 -0.49 12.36
C VAL A 196 -11.07 0.30 13.45
N TYR A 197 -12.01 -0.34 14.13
CA TYR A 197 -12.73 0.22 15.27
C TYR A 197 -11.97 -0.09 16.56
N LYS A 198 -12.04 0.84 17.50
CA LYS A 198 -11.63 0.63 18.88
C LYS A 198 -12.78 -0.03 19.63
N GLU A 199 -12.72 -1.34 19.85
CA GLU A 199 -13.78 -2.09 20.53
C GLU A 199 -13.57 -2.10 22.04
N ASP A 200 -12.33 -2.14 22.51
CA ASP A 200 -12.00 -2.23 23.94
C ASP A 200 -10.75 -1.45 24.40
N SER A 201 -10.38 -1.61 25.68
CA SER A 201 -9.21 -0.96 26.29
C SER A 201 -7.86 -1.53 25.82
N GLN A 202 -7.82 -2.78 25.35
CA GLN A 202 -6.62 -3.39 24.80
C GLN A 202 -6.32 -2.81 23.41
N ASP A 203 -7.37 -2.57 22.61
CA ASP A 203 -7.26 -1.85 21.34
C ASP A 203 -6.70 -0.44 21.54
N ALA A 204 -7.06 0.23 22.64
CA ALA A 204 -6.51 1.55 22.97
C ALA A 204 -4.98 1.53 23.14
N GLN A 205 -4.46 0.54 23.87
CA GLN A 205 -3.02 0.38 24.10
C GLN A 205 -2.29 -0.03 22.82
N ALA A 206 -2.89 -0.91 22.01
CA ALA A 206 -2.35 -1.32 20.73
C ALA A 206 -2.27 -0.13 19.75
N LEU A 207 -3.32 0.68 19.66
CA LEU A 207 -3.34 1.90 18.84
C LEU A 207 -2.27 2.90 19.31
N GLN A 208 -2.12 3.08 20.62
CA GLN A 208 -1.08 3.97 21.16
C GLN A 208 0.33 3.46 20.80
N HIS A 209 0.58 2.16 20.93
CA HIS A 209 1.83 1.55 20.47
C HIS A 209 2.04 1.80 18.97
N PHE A 210 1.05 1.54 18.11
CA PHE A 210 1.17 1.80 16.67
C PHE A 210 1.39 3.28 16.34
N SER A 211 0.78 4.20 17.09
CA SER A 211 1.04 5.63 16.97
C SER A 211 2.50 5.94 17.27
N GLU A 212 3.04 5.46 18.39
CA GLU A 212 4.46 5.66 18.74
C GLU A 212 5.40 5.08 17.66
N GLU A 213 5.07 3.91 17.12
CA GLU A 213 5.86 3.25 16.07
C GLU A 213 5.83 4.00 14.74
N THR A 214 4.65 4.46 14.31
CA THR A 214 4.53 5.25 13.08
C THR A 214 5.23 6.60 13.19
N TRP A 215 5.24 7.23 14.37
CA TRP A 215 6.05 8.43 14.62
C TRP A 215 7.55 8.16 14.59
N ALA A 216 8.00 6.99 15.07
CA ALA A 216 9.40 6.59 14.92
C ALA A 216 9.79 6.43 13.43
N ILE A 217 8.89 5.94 12.57
CA ILE A 217 9.10 5.90 11.10
C ILE A 217 9.26 7.31 10.54
N VAL A 218 8.41 8.26 10.95
CA VAL A 218 8.51 9.67 10.52
C VAL A 218 9.88 10.24 10.90
N SER A 219 10.31 10.04 12.14
CA SER A 219 11.63 10.49 12.61
C SER A 219 12.79 9.90 11.80
N LEU A 220 12.71 8.60 11.44
CA LEU A 220 13.72 7.94 10.61
C LEU A 220 13.73 8.50 9.18
N ALA A 221 12.55 8.69 8.58
CA ALA A 221 12.42 9.29 7.25
C ALA A 221 13.03 10.70 7.21
N ARG A 222 12.72 11.54 8.22
CA ARG A 222 13.29 12.88 8.36
C ARG A 222 14.80 12.88 8.54
N LYS A 223 15.33 11.96 9.36
CA LYS A 223 16.79 11.80 9.53
C LYS A 223 17.46 11.45 8.20
N LYS A 224 16.88 10.55 7.41
CA LYS A 224 17.39 10.20 6.08
C LYS A 224 17.32 11.40 5.12
N ILE A 225 16.19 12.08 5.06
CA ILE A 225 15.98 13.26 4.21
C ILE A 225 16.96 14.39 4.56
N SER A 226 17.23 14.62 5.84
CA SER A 226 18.17 15.64 6.30
C SER A 226 19.62 15.39 5.86
N THR A 227 19.96 14.17 5.43
CA THR A 227 21.29 13.83 4.89
C THR A 227 21.38 13.95 3.37
N LEU A 228 20.25 14.21 2.69
CA LEU A 228 20.22 14.33 1.24
C LEU A 228 20.73 15.69 0.77
N ASN A 229 21.33 15.69 -0.42
CA ASN A 229 21.67 16.92 -1.13
C ASN A 229 20.46 17.51 -1.87
N GLU A 230 19.58 16.64 -2.36
CA GLU A 230 18.41 16.97 -3.16
C GLU A 230 17.26 16.03 -2.77
N LEU A 231 16.04 16.57 -2.73
CA LEU A 231 14.84 15.80 -2.44
C LEU A 231 14.18 15.43 -3.76
N THR A 232 13.93 14.14 -4.02
CA THR A 232 13.17 13.70 -5.20
C THR A 232 11.72 13.37 -4.82
N GLU A 233 10.89 13.09 -5.83
CA GLU A 233 9.52 12.59 -5.64
C GLU A 233 9.46 11.31 -4.82
N LYS A 234 10.46 10.43 -4.93
CA LYS A 234 10.53 9.17 -4.17
C LYS A 234 10.64 9.48 -2.69
N GLU A 235 11.58 10.34 -2.28
CA GLU A 235 11.78 10.67 -0.88
C GLU A 235 10.67 11.56 -0.31
N TYR A 236 10.15 12.52 -1.08
CA TYR A 236 8.99 13.32 -0.66
C TYR A 236 7.78 12.42 -0.39
N GLN A 237 7.52 11.45 -1.26
CA GLN A 237 6.42 10.51 -1.10
C GLN A 237 6.59 9.59 0.11
N ILE A 238 7.82 9.14 0.42
CA ILE A 238 8.10 8.35 1.63
C ILE A 238 7.79 9.19 2.88
N TRP A 239 8.19 10.46 2.88
CA TRP A 239 7.87 11.38 3.98
C TRP A 239 6.36 11.58 4.13
N GLU A 240 5.68 11.89 3.02
CA GLU A 240 4.23 12.08 2.97
C GLU A 240 3.48 10.83 3.47
N ASP A 241 3.86 9.62 3.03
CA ASP A 241 3.23 8.35 3.43
C ASP A 241 3.43 8.07 4.92
N ALA A 242 4.67 8.21 5.42
CA ALA A 242 4.97 8.03 6.84
C ALA A 242 4.17 8.99 7.73
N SER A 243 4.14 10.28 7.36
CA SER A 243 3.40 11.30 8.10
C SER A 243 1.88 11.09 8.04
N ASN A 244 1.35 10.64 6.91
CA ASN A 244 -0.06 10.27 6.78
C ASN A 244 -0.45 9.18 7.77
N ARG A 245 0.31 8.10 7.82
CA ARG A 245 0.03 6.97 8.72
C ARG A 245 0.10 7.39 10.19
N ALA A 246 1.15 8.12 10.57
CA ALA A 246 1.32 8.59 11.94
C ALA A 246 0.18 9.51 12.38
N PHE A 247 -0.24 10.43 11.51
CA PHE A 247 -1.36 11.33 11.78
C PHE A 247 -2.69 10.59 11.91
N GLU A 248 -2.96 9.61 11.06
CA GLU A 248 -4.20 8.81 11.13
C GLU A 248 -4.35 8.08 12.48
N PHE A 249 -3.27 7.47 12.97
CA PHE A 249 -3.29 6.83 14.29
C PHE A 249 -3.45 7.84 15.42
N GLN A 250 -2.75 8.98 15.35
CA GLN A 250 -2.85 10.03 16.36
C GLN A 250 -4.27 10.60 16.45
N GLU A 251 -4.86 10.98 15.31
CA GLU A 251 -6.23 11.50 15.25
C GLU A 251 -7.24 10.46 15.75
N GLY A 252 -7.12 9.20 15.32
CA GLY A 252 -8.02 8.13 15.78
C GLY A 252 -7.97 7.93 17.30
N ILE A 253 -6.79 8.07 17.92
CA ILE A 253 -6.64 8.03 19.39
C ILE A 253 -7.31 9.25 20.04
N GLN A 254 -7.00 10.46 19.55
CA GLN A 254 -7.45 11.71 20.18
C GLN A 254 -8.97 11.94 20.04
N THR A 255 -9.52 11.63 18.87
CA THR A 255 -10.92 11.90 18.53
C THR A 255 -11.83 10.68 18.72
N SER A 256 -11.27 9.52 19.07
CA SER A 256 -12.00 8.23 19.14
C SER A 256 -12.73 7.86 17.85
N ILE A 257 -12.24 8.35 16.71
CA ILE A 257 -12.73 8.00 15.38
C ILE A 257 -12.02 6.71 14.91
N PRO A 258 -12.70 5.84 14.15
CA PRO A 258 -12.07 4.64 13.58
C PRO A 258 -10.87 4.97 12.68
N VAL A 259 -9.81 4.16 12.77
CA VAL A 259 -8.54 4.36 12.06
C VAL A 259 -8.57 3.67 10.71
N ARG A 260 -8.21 4.38 9.63
CA ARG A 260 -8.03 3.76 8.31
C ARG A 260 -6.68 3.05 8.24
N VAL A 261 -6.67 1.84 7.69
CA VAL A 261 -5.45 1.03 7.56
C VAL A 261 -5.35 0.49 6.14
N THR A 262 -4.16 0.60 5.55
CA THR A 262 -3.83 -0.01 4.25
C THR A 262 -2.36 -0.40 4.21
N SER A 263 -2.03 -1.51 3.53
CA SER A 263 -0.64 -1.89 3.25
C SER A 263 -0.13 -1.33 1.93
N GLU A 264 -1.01 -0.70 1.14
CA GLU A 264 -0.65 -0.08 -0.14
C GLU A 264 0.05 1.25 0.07
N LYS A 265 0.85 1.66 -0.92
CA LYS A 265 1.44 2.99 -0.99
C LYS A 265 0.33 4.04 -1.02
N LEU A 266 0.39 5.03 -0.14
CA LEU A 266 -0.57 6.13 -0.15
C LEU A 266 -0.28 7.05 -1.33
N LEU A 267 -1.30 7.33 -2.14
CA LEU A 267 -1.23 8.20 -3.30
C LEU A 267 -2.32 9.27 -3.21
N PRO A 268 -2.05 10.54 -3.54
CA PRO A 268 -3.06 11.61 -3.49
C PRO A 268 -4.15 11.47 -4.57
N GLN A 269 -5.09 10.54 -4.39
CA GLN A 269 -6.10 10.19 -5.40
C GLN A 269 -7.54 10.51 -4.98
N ARG A 270 -7.75 11.29 -3.90
CA ARG A 270 -9.08 11.65 -3.41
C ARG A 270 -9.93 12.32 -4.48
N GLU A 271 -11.17 11.85 -4.62
CA GLU A 271 -12.06 12.28 -5.68
C GLU A 271 -13.14 13.25 -5.17
N ASN A 272 -13.44 14.29 -5.95
CA ASN A 272 -14.65 15.08 -5.78
C ASN A 272 -15.52 14.94 -7.03
N LYS A 273 -16.84 15.06 -6.86
CA LYS A 273 -17.83 14.75 -7.88
C LYS A 273 -18.29 16.01 -8.60
N PHE A 274 -18.06 16.06 -9.90
CA PHE A 274 -18.38 17.23 -10.74
C PHE A 274 -19.40 16.90 -11.82
N LEU A 275 -20.30 17.86 -12.06
CA LEU A 275 -21.12 17.89 -13.26
C LEU A 275 -20.38 18.74 -14.31
N ILE A 276 -19.84 18.08 -15.33
CA ILE A 276 -19.08 18.76 -16.39
C ILE A 276 -19.91 18.76 -17.67
N PRO A 277 -20.12 19.92 -18.32
CA PRO A 277 -20.79 19.97 -19.61
C PRO A 277 -20.07 19.12 -20.65
N MET A 278 -20.78 18.17 -21.23
CA MET A 278 -20.27 17.28 -22.28
C MET A 278 -21.42 16.79 -23.15
N TYR A 279 -21.13 16.48 -24.42
CA TYR A 279 -22.08 15.79 -25.28
C TYR A 279 -22.14 14.31 -24.87
N LEU A 280 -23.29 13.89 -24.34
CA LEU A 280 -23.49 12.51 -23.88
C LEU A 280 -24.15 11.69 -24.99
N PRO A 281 -23.73 10.42 -25.20
CA PRO A 281 -24.50 9.51 -26.03
C PRO A 281 -25.85 9.20 -25.36
N GLU A 282 -26.77 8.63 -26.13
CA GLU A 282 -28.08 8.22 -25.60
C GLU A 282 -27.95 7.31 -24.38
N ASN A 283 -28.89 7.43 -23.44
CA ASN A 283 -28.91 6.60 -22.23
C ASN A 283 -28.92 5.09 -22.55
N SER A 284 -29.50 4.70 -23.69
CA SER A 284 -29.50 3.31 -24.18
C SER A 284 -28.07 2.82 -24.48
N VAL A 285 -27.22 3.68 -25.05
CA VAL A 285 -25.82 3.41 -25.38
C VAL A 285 -24.96 3.38 -24.11
N LEU A 286 -25.13 4.34 -23.20
CA LEU A 286 -24.41 4.37 -21.92
C LEU A 286 -24.68 3.11 -21.08
N LYS A 287 -25.93 2.61 -21.09
CA LYS A 287 -26.27 1.34 -20.42
C LYS A 287 -25.56 0.15 -21.06
N LYS A 288 -25.48 0.10 -22.40
CA LYS A 288 -24.74 -0.95 -23.12
C LYS A 288 -23.25 -0.92 -22.77
N TYR A 289 -22.64 0.26 -22.72
CA TYR A 289 -21.24 0.44 -22.30
C TYR A 289 -21.00 -0.07 -20.88
N LEU A 290 -21.88 0.26 -19.94
CA LEU A 290 -21.77 -0.20 -18.57
C LEU A 290 -21.89 -1.73 -18.44
N ILE A 291 -22.85 -2.34 -19.15
CA ILE A 291 -23.00 -3.81 -19.16
C ILE A 291 -21.73 -4.46 -19.69
N PHE A 292 -21.19 -3.94 -20.80
CA PHE A 292 -19.98 -4.46 -21.42
C PHE A 292 -18.75 -4.32 -20.52
N ALA A 293 -18.57 -3.17 -19.86
CA ALA A 293 -17.48 -2.96 -18.90
C ALA A 293 -17.54 -3.95 -17.73
N LYS A 294 -18.74 -4.16 -17.15
CA LYS A 294 -18.94 -5.15 -16.07
C LYS A 294 -18.63 -6.58 -16.51
N GLN A 295 -19.01 -6.96 -17.73
CA GLN A 295 -18.68 -8.27 -18.28
C GLN A 295 -17.17 -8.45 -18.45
N ARG A 296 -16.49 -7.45 -19.00
CA ARG A 296 -15.03 -7.45 -19.18
C ARG A 296 -14.27 -7.52 -17.86
N GLU A 297 -14.69 -6.77 -16.86
CA GLU A 297 -14.10 -6.82 -15.52
C GLU A 297 -14.21 -8.23 -14.90
N LYS A 298 -15.41 -8.83 -14.95
CA LYS A 298 -15.64 -10.19 -14.43
C LYS A 298 -14.84 -11.24 -15.19
N GLU A 299 -14.82 -11.14 -16.51
CA GLU A 299 -14.07 -12.05 -17.37
C GLU A 299 -12.57 -11.97 -17.08
N TYR A 300 -12.02 -10.77 -17.03
CA TYR A 300 -10.61 -10.56 -16.72
C TYR A 300 -10.23 -11.11 -15.34
N HIS A 301 -11.04 -10.86 -14.31
CA HIS A 301 -10.85 -11.42 -12.97
C HIS A 301 -10.86 -12.96 -12.98
N SER A 302 -11.79 -13.56 -13.73
CA SER A 302 -11.84 -15.02 -13.88
C SER A 302 -10.61 -15.57 -14.61
N ARG A 303 -10.11 -14.88 -15.64
CA ARG A 303 -8.89 -15.28 -16.37
C ARG A 303 -7.66 -15.17 -15.48
N LEU A 304 -7.53 -14.09 -14.69
CA LEU A 304 -6.45 -13.93 -13.71
C LEU A 304 -6.43 -15.04 -12.66
N LYS A 305 -7.61 -15.41 -12.10
CA LYS A 305 -7.72 -16.52 -11.14
C LYS A 305 -7.29 -17.87 -11.73
N LYS A 306 -7.53 -18.09 -13.02
CA LYS A 306 -7.08 -19.29 -13.73
C LYS A 306 -5.58 -19.26 -14.04
N LEU A 307 -5.04 -18.08 -14.34
CA LEU A 307 -3.63 -17.89 -14.67
C LEU A 307 -2.73 -18.03 -13.44
N TYR A 308 -3.14 -17.47 -12.30
CA TYR A 308 -2.41 -17.48 -11.04
C TYR A 308 -3.16 -18.28 -9.96
N PRO A 309 -3.29 -19.62 -10.11
CA PRO A 309 -3.83 -20.46 -9.07
C PRO A 309 -2.87 -20.51 -7.88
N PHE A 310 -3.42 -20.48 -6.67
CA PHE A 310 -2.65 -20.74 -5.45
C PHE A 310 -2.80 -22.21 -5.09
N ARG A 311 -1.73 -22.99 -5.24
CA ARG A 311 -1.68 -24.42 -4.86
C ARG A 311 -0.56 -24.61 -3.84
N ILE A 312 -0.91 -24.94 -2.61
CA ILE A 312 -0.01 -24.98 -1.44
C ILE A 312 1.30 -25.74 -1.72
N LEU A 313 1.25 -26.85 -2.46
CA LEU A 313 2.41 -27.71 -2.70
C LEU A 313 3.29 -27.31 -3.91
N PHE A 314 2.78 -26.52 -4.85
CA PHE A 314 3.44 -26.33 -6.16
C PHE A 314 3.47 -24.88 -6.67
N GLU A 315 2.51 -24.07 -6.22
CA GLU A 315 2.23 -22.70 -6.67
C GLU A 315 1.87 -21.87 -5.44
N ASN A 316 2.85 -21.74 -4.54
CA ASN A 316 2.79 -20.93 -3.34
C ASN A 316 3.82 -19.78 -3.41
N CYS A 317 3.82 -18.88 -2.41
CA CYS A 317 4.72 -17.73 -2.42
C CYS A 317 6.20 -18.12 -2.57
N THR A 318 6.65 -19.18 -1.90
CA THR A 318 8.04 -19.65 -1.95
C THR A 318 8.41 -20.18 -3.33
N THR A 319 7.57 -21.04 -3.91
CA THR A 319 7.84 -21.58 -5.25
C THR A 319 7.83 -20.48 -6.30
N GLU A 320 6.91 -19.52 -6.22
CA GLU A 320 6.82 -18.44 -7.20
C GLU A 320 7.98 -17.44 -7.08
N ILE A 321 8.43 -17.11 -5.85
CA ILE A 321 9.63 -16.27 -5.65
C ILE A 321 10.86 -16.93 -6.28
N LEU A 322 11.09 -18.22 -6.00
CA LEU A 322 12.26 -18.92 -6.53
C LEU A 322 12.19 -19.13 -8.05
N LYS A 323 11.01 -19.44 -8.61
CA LYS A 323 10.81 -19.51 -10.06
C LYS A 323 11.11 -18.18 -10.72
N ASN A 324 10.54 -17.08 -10.22
CA ASN A 324 10.77 -15.75 -10.77
C ASN A 324 12.25 -15.36 -10.71
N ALA A 325 12.91 -15.57 -9.57
CA ALA A 325 14.34 -15.31 -9.43
C ALA A 325 15.18 -16.09 -10.46
N GLN A 326 14.92 -17.38 -10.65
CA GLN A 326 15.64 -18.21 -11.63
C GLN A 326 15.37 -17.79 -13.08
N ASN A 327 14.12 -17.42 -13.40
CA ASN A 327 13.70 -17.03 -14.74
C ASN A 327 14.23 -15.64 -15.14
N SER A 328 14.43 -14.73 -14.18
CA SER A 328 15.00 -13.40 -14.46
C SER A 328 16.41 -13.48 -15.07
N PHE A 329 17.20 -14.50 -14.74
CA PHE A 329 18.51 -14.71 -15.37
C PHE A 329 18.39 -15.25 -16.80
N GLU A 330 17.41 -16.11 -17.07
CA GLU A 330 17.16 -16.65 -18.42
C GLU A 330 16.77 -15.55 -19.41
N GLN A 331 15.95 -14.60 -18.96
CA GLN A 331 15.47 -13.49 -19.80
C GLN A 331 16.59 -12.51 -20.21
N ASN A 332 17.62 -12.37 -19.38
CA ASN A 332 18.72 -11.44 -19.62
C ASN A 332 19.90 -12.08 -20.39
N GLU A 333 19.76 -13.32 -20.87
CA GLU A 333 20.86 -14.14 -21.43
C GLU A 333 22.06 -14.31 -20.47
N ILE A 334 21.85 -14.05 -19.18
CA ILE A 334 22.88 -14.20 -18.15
C ILE A 334 22.82 -15.63 -17.64
N SER A 335 23.99 -16.29 -17.55
CA SER A 335 24.07 -17.61 -16.94
C SER A 335 23.59 -17.55 -15.48
N PHE A 336 22.66 -18.43 -15.12
CA PHE A 336 22.20 -18.51 -13.73
C PHE A 336 23.37 -18.82 -12.78
N PRO A 337 23.57 -18.04 -11.71
CA PRO A 337 24.69 -18.22 -10.78
C PRO A 337 24.45 -19.47 -9.90
N GLY A 338 24.91 -20.62 -10.38
CA GLY A 338 24.83 -21.91 -9.67
C GLY A 338 23.91 -22.92 -10.37
N LYS A 339 23.25 -23.77 -9.60
CA LYS A 339 22.32 -24.81 -10.06
C LYS A 339 20.89 -24.38 -9.80
N LYS A 340 20.03 -24.53 -10.81
CA LYS A 340 18.60 -24.28 -10.67
C LYS A 340 17.94 -25.34 -9.80
N ILE A 341 17.03 -24.90 -8.95
CA ILE A 341 16.17 -25.72 -8.11
C ILE A 341 15.01 -26.22 -8.96
N ASN A 342 14.85 -27.55 -9.04
CA ASN A 342 13.71 -28.20 -9.69
C ASN A 342 12.61 -28.46 -8.67
N PHE A 343 11.42 -27.89 -8.87
CA PHE A 343 10.30 -28.00 -7.93
C PHE A 343 9.54 -29.33 -8.01
N ASN A 344 9.65 -30.10 -9.11
CA ASN A 344 8.83 -31.31 -9.31
C ASN A 344 9.11 -32.42 -8.28
N PHE A 345 10.33 -32.44 -7.72
CA PHE A 345 10.77 -33.47 -6.77
C PHE A 345 11.43 -32.87 -5.53
N SER A 346 11.14 -31.60 -5.23
CA SER A 346 11.79 -30.87 -4.16
C SER A 346 10.82 -30.45 -3.07
N LEU A 347 11.29 -30.48 -1.82
CA LEU A 347 10.61 -29.86 -0.68
C LEU A 347 10.77 -28.33 -0.66
N SER A 348 11.35 -27.70 -1.70
CA SER A 348 11.54 -26.23 -1.78
C SER A 348 10.24 -25.43 -1.90
N PHE A 349 9.07 -26.07 -1.88
CA PHE A 349 7.81 -25.38 -1.61
C PHE A 349 7.67 -24.97 -0.13
N ILE A 350 8.50 -25.54 0.74
CA ILE A 350 8.60 -25.22 2.17
C ILE A 350 9.66 -24.14 2.37
N PRO A 351 9.35 -22.97 2.99
CA PRO A 351 10.28 -21.85 3.11
C PRO A 351 11.68 -22.17 3.65
N PHE A 352 11.78 -22.99 4.72
CA PHE A 352 13.08 -23.35 5.29
C PHE A 352 13.91 -24.25 4.36
N TYR A 353 13.28 -25.24 3.73
CA TYR A 353 13.97 -26.10 2.77
C TYR A 353 14.32 -25.34 1.49
N ALA A 354 13.51 -24.36 1.10
CA ALA A 354 13.79 -23.44 0.01
C ALA A 354 15.06 -22.63 0.30
N SER A 355 15.18 -22.03 1.48
CA SER A 355 16.40 -21.34 1.92
C SER A 355 17.62 -22.25 1.92
N TYR A 356 17.49 -23.47 2.46
CA TYR A 356 18.55 -24.50 2.38
C TYR A 356 18.92 -24.84 0.93
N SER A 357 17.94 -24.97 0.04
CA SER A 357 18.15 -25.28 -1.37
C SER A 357 18.86 -24.13 -2.09
N VAL A 358 18.51 -22.88 -1.80
CA VAL A 358 19.19 -21.68 -2.32
C VAL A 358 20.64 -21.66 -1.83
N SER A 359 20.86 -21.87 -0.52
CA SER A 359 22.20 -21.85 0.07
C SER A 359 23.15 -22.86 -0.58
N ASN A 360 22.66 -24.07 -0.90
CA ASN A 360 23.50 -25.15 -1.46
C ASN A 360 23.60 -25.15 -2.98
N ASN A 361 22.60 -24.63 -3.70
CA ASN A 361 22.58 -24.73 -5.15
C ASN A 361 22.99 -23.42 -5.83
N TRP A 362 22.69 -22.26 -5.25
CA TRP A 362 23.01 -20.97 -5.86
C TRP A 362 24.40 -20.50 -5.40
N ASN A 363 25.08 -19.72 -6.25
CA ASN A 363 26.35 -19.10 -5.89
C ASN A 363 26.07 -17.83 -5.09
N ASN A 364 26.06 -17.95 -3.77
CA ASN A 364 25.75 -16.85 -2.84
C ASN A 364 27.04 -16.27 -2.26
N GLU A 365 27.10 -14.96 -2.03
CA GLU A 365 28.26 -14.29 -1.41
C GLU A 365 28.36 -14.51 0.11
N GLY A 366 27.29 -15.00 0.74
CA GLY A 366 27.25 -15.35 2.15
C GLY A 366 25.83 -15.59 2.66
N GLU A 367 25.74 -16.05 3.90
CA GLU A 367 24.48 -16.22 4.62
C GLU A 367 24.49 -15.33 5.87
N LYS A 368 23.45 -14.50 6.01
CA LYS A 368 23.20 -13.73 7.23
C LYS A 368 21.93 -14.24 7.91
N ILE A 369 22.07 -14.75 9.12
CA ILE A 369 20.93 -15.24 9.91
C ILE A 369 20.40 -14.10 10.76
N LEU A 370 19.17 -13.67 10.47
CA LEU A 370 18.41 -12.75 11.30
C LEU A 370 17.43 -13.55 12.18
N LEU A 371 17.61 -13.47 13.50
CA LEU A 371 16.71 -14.12 14.44
C LEU A 371 15.36 -13.39 14.47
N SER A 372 14.27 -14.14 14.65
CA SER A 372 12.98 -13.56 15.01
C SER A 372 13.10 -12.79 16.33
N TYR A 373 12.24 -11.79 16.53
CA TYR A 373 12.23 -10.95 17.73
C TYR A 373 12.32 -11.76 19.03
N ARG A 374 11.42 -12.74 19.17
CA ARG A 374 11.36 -13.61 20.35
C ARG A 374 12.68 -14.36 20.55
N ARG A 375 13.24 -14.99 19.50
CA ARG A 375 14.50 -15.73 19.60
C ARG A 375 15.67 -14.83 19.98
N LYS A 376 15.73 -13.61 19.43
CA LYS A 376 16.74 -12.61 19.79
C LYS A 376 16.64 -12.27 21.28
N LYS A 377 15.46 -11.90 21.77
CA LYS A 377 15.21 -11.58 23.19
C LYS A 377 15.47 -12.76 24.11
N LEU A 378 15.13 -13.98 23.69
CA LEU A 378 15.39 -15.19 24.47
C LEU A 378 16.89 -15.43 24.64
N VAL A 379 17.68 -15.24 23.57
CA VAL A 379 19.15 -15.32 23.65
C VAL A 379 19.71 -14.25 24.58
N GLU A 380 19.22 -13.01 24.51
CA GLU A 380 19.62 -11.92 25.40
C GLU A 380 19.28 -12.24 26.87
N LEU A 381 18.06 -12.69 27.13
CA LEU A 381 17.58 -13.04 28.48
C LEU A 381 18.38 -14.20 29.07
N LEU A 382 18.64 -15.26 28.30
CA LEU A 382 19.39 -16.42 28.78
C LEU A 382 20.88 -16.13 28.96
N LYS A 383 21.45 -15.12 28.27
CA LYS A 383 22.79 -14.61 28.57
C LYS A 383 22.84 -13.90 29.92
N GLN A 384 21.80 -13.14 30.26
CA GLN A 384 21.72 -12.42 31.53
C GLN A 384 21.32 -13.33 32.70
N ASN A 385 20.45 -14.30 32.47
CA ASN A 385 19.93 -15.22 33.48
C ASN A 385 19.81 -16.65 32.92
N PRO A 386 20.89 -17.45 32.97
CA PRO A 386 20.95 -18.78 32.36
C PRO A 386 20.18 -19.88 33.12
N ASN A 387 19.31 -19.53 34.07
CA ASN A 387 18.59 -20.50 34.91
C ASN A 387 17.63 -21.40 34.11
N LEU A 388 17.58 -22.68 34.46
CA LEU A 388 16.63 -23.67 33.93
C LEU A 388 15.18 -23.23 34.15
N LYS A 389 14.87 -22.61 35.29
CA LYS A 389 13.53 -22.06 35.57
C LYS A 389 13.12 -21.03 34.52
N THR A 390 14.02 -20.12 34.15
CA THR A 390 13.78 -19.12 33.10
C THR A 390 13.51 -19.79 31.76
N ARG A 391 14.30 -20.80 31.38
CA ARG A 391 14.07 -21.58 30.14
C ARG A 391 12.70 -22.25 30.10
N ILE A 392 12.27 -22.84 31.22
CA ILE A 392 10.96 -23.49 31.32
C ILE A 392 9.85 -22.44 31.19
N LEU A 393 9.92 -21.33 31.94
CA LEU A 393 8.91 -20.27 31.88
C LEU A 393 8.79 -19.66 30.48
N GLU A 394 9.91 -19.44 29.80
CA GLU A 394 9.91 -18.91 28.44
C GLU A 394 9.47 -19.90 27.37
N SER A 395 9.37 -21.20 27.70
CA SER A 395 8.86 -22.22 26.77
C SER A 395 7.33 -22.16 26.60
N PHE A 396 6.60 -21.58 27.57
CA PHE A 396 5.14 -21.48 27.52
C PHE A 396 4.67 -20.08 27.11
N THR A 397 3.60 -20.01 26.31
CA THR A 397 3.01 -18.75 25.84
C THR A 397 2.42 -17.90 26.96
N PHE A 398 1.91 -18.53 28.03
CA PHE A 398 1.25 -17.83 29.13
C PHE A 398 2.20 -17.42 30.27
N SER A 399 3.42 -17.95 30.33
CA SER A 399 4.42 -17.57 31.35
C SER A 399 5.65 -16.86 30.79
N SER A 400 5.73 -16.69 29.47
CA SER A 400 6.82 -15.96 28.82
C SER A 400 6.81 -14.49 29.21
N SER A 401 7.95 -13.97 29.62
CA SER A 401 8.17 -12.55 29.87
C SER A 401 8.40 -11.75 28.58
N ILE A 402 8.73 -12.44 27.48
CA ILE A 402 9.03 -11.84 26.17
C ILE A 402 7.76 -11.66 25.34
N TYR A 403 6.84 -12.61 25.41
CA TYR A 403 5.64 -12.63 24.57
C TYR A 403 4.44 -12.01 25.27
N LYS A 404 3.70 -11.20 24.53
CA LYS A 404 2.40 -10.67 24.95
C LYS A 404 1.29 -11.33 24.13
N PRO A 405 0.27 -11.93 24.77
CA PRO A 405 -0.86 -12.52 24.05
C PRO A 405 -1.60 -11.48 23.20
N ASN A 406 -2.07 -11.90 22.03
CA ASN A 406 -2.91 -11.13 21.11
C ASN A 406 -4.28 -11.82 20.92
N LYS A 407 -5.34 -11.04 20.68
CA LYS A 407 -6.71 -11.53 20.43
C LYS A 407 -6.76 -12.48 19.23
N GLU A 408 -5.98 -12.21 18.19
CA GLU A 408 -5.90 -13.03 16.98
C GLU A 408 -5.07 -14.30 17.13
N ASP A 409 -4.39 -14.50 18.27
CA ASP A 409 -3.58 -15.69 18.47
C ASP A 409 -4.44 -16.94 18.61
N HIS A 410 -4.00 -18.01 17.94
CA HIS A 410 -4.51 -19.34 18.22
C HIS A 410 -3.91 -19.89 19.51
N PHE A 411 -4.62 -20.81 20.14
CA PHE A 411 -4.18 -21.38 21.40
C PHE A 411 -3.06 -22.41 21.16
N PHE A 412 -1.84 -22.03 21.54
CA PHE A 412 -0.65 -22.89 21.56
C PHE A 412 0.04 -22.75 22.91
N PRO A 413 -0.03 -23.73 23.81
CA PRO A 413 0.62 -23.64 25.12
C PRO A 413 2.13 -23.46 25.06
N LEU A 414 2.79 -24.06 24.06
CA LEU A 414 4.25 -24.11 23.96
C LEU A 414 4.77 -23.45 22.68
N PHE A 415 5.90 -22.75 22.82
CA PHE A 415 6.67 -22.24 21.69
C PHE A 415 7.55 -23.32 21.07
N THR A 416 7.56 -23.38 19.75
CA THR A 416 8.28 -24.39 18.96
C THR A 416 9.35 -23.76 18.04
N ASP A 417 9.61 -22.46 18.19
CA ASP A 417 10.50 -21.68 17.34
C ASP A 417 11.98 -21.82 17.68
N ASP A 418 12.29 -22.14 18.94
CA ASP A 418 13.65 -22.29 19.47
C ASP A 418 14.05 -23.75 19.75
N VAL A 419 13.10 -24.69 19.73
CA VAL A 419 13.34 -26.12 19.98
C VAL A 419 13.22 -26.95 18.71
N PHE A 420 14.33 -27.53 18.27
CA PHE A 420 14.32 -28.50 17.16
C PHE A 420 13.97 -29.90 17.67
N TRP A 421 14.82 -30.50 18.51
CA TRP A 421 14.66 -31.89 18.97
C TRP A 421 13.43 -32.13 19.85
N GLY A 422 13.03 -31.14 20.65
CA GLY A 422 11.82 -31.20 21.47
C GLY A 422 10.51 -30.94 20.72
N ARG A 423 10.59 -30.55 19.43
CA ARG A 423 9.43 -30.07 18.67
C ARG A 423 8.29 -31.09 18.58
N PRO A 424 8.51 -32.40 18.36
CA PRO A 424 7.40 -33.36 18.33
C PRO A 424 6.65 -33.46 19.65
N LEU A 425 7.36 -33.40 20.78
CA LEU A 425 6.75 -33.41 22.10
C LEU A 425 5.92 -32.15 22.33
N TYR A 426 6.48 -30.99 22.01
CA TYR A 426 5.79 -29.71 22.16
C TYR A 426 4.59 -29.61 21.22
N GLY A 427 4.74 -30.09 19.98
CA GLY A 427 3.68 -30.22 18.99
C GLY A 427 2.55 -31.13 19.44
N THR A 428 2.85 -32.21 20.17
CA THR A 428 1.83 -33.10 20.77
C THR A 428 1.00 -32.36 21.82
N VAL A 429 1.65 -31.58 22.69
CA VAL A 429 0.95 -30.75 23.69
C VAL A 429 0.10 -29.67 23.01
N ASN A 430 0.65 -29.00 22.01
CA ASN A 430 -0.08 -27.99 21.23
C ASN A 430 -1.27 -28.59 20.47
N LEU A 431 -1.10 -29.77 19.88
CA LEU A 431 -2.18 -30.50 19.22
C LEU A 431 -3.29 -30.87 20.20
N ALA A 432 -2.94 -31.45 21.36
CA ALA A 432 -3.93 -31.79 22.39
C ALA A 432 -4.71 -30.56 22.88
N ALA A 433 -4.01 -29.44 23.05
CA ALA A 433 -4.63 -28.16 23.37
C ALA A 433 -5.55 -27.64 22.25
N GLY A 434 -5.15 -27.80 20.98
CA GLY A 434 -6.00 -27.52 19.83
C GLY A 434 -7.27 -28.37 19.83
N ILE A 435 -7.18 -29.67 20.12
CA ILE A 435 -8.34 -30.59 20.20
C ILE A 435 -9.30 -30.09 21.29
N GLY A 436 -8.77 -29.80 22.47
CA GLY A 436 -9.56 -29.28 23.58
C GLY A 436 -10.25 -27.96 23.23
N SER A 437 -9.53 -27.03 22.59
CA SER A 437 -10.07 -25.74 22.15
C SER A 437 -11.17 -25.89 21.09
N THR A 438 -10.98 -26.78 20.11
CA THR A 438 -12.01 -27.12 19.12
C THR A 438 -13.25 -27.70 19.78
N LEU A 439 -13.10 -28.65 20.71
CA LEU A 439 -14.23 -29.24 21.43
C LEU A 439 -15.01 -28.19 22.23
N ILE A 440 -14.31 -27.32 22.97
CA ILE A 440 -14.94 -26.19 23.65
C ILE A 440 -15.66 -25.28 22.65
N GLY A 441 -15.03 -24.99 21.51
CA GLY A 441 -15.59 -24.20 20.42
C GLY A 441 -16.89 -24.77 19.84
N VAL A 442 -17.05 -26.09 19.78
CA VAL A 442 -18.31 -26.72 19.38
C VAL A 442 -19.43 -26.39 20.36
N PHE A 443 -19.15 -26.42 21.67
CA PHE A 443 -20.15 -26.11 22.70
C PHE A 443 -20.43 -24.60 22.82
N THR A 444 -19.45 -23.74 22.49
CA THR A 444 -19.62 -22.28 22.52
C THR A 444 -20.07 -21.68 21.19
N LEU A 445 -20.16 -22.49 20.13
CA LEU A 445 -20.58 -22.11 18.78
C LEU A 445 -21.79 -21.15 18.71
N PRO A 446 -22.90 -21.35 19.46
CA PRO A 446 -24.04 -20.43 19.38
C PRO A 446 -23.79 -19.08 20.06
N PHE A 447 -22.77 -18.96 20.91
CA PHE A 447 -22.46 -17.77 21.70
C PHE A 447 -21.34 -16.92 21.09
N ASP A 448 -20.40 -17.54 20.37
CA ASP A 448 -19.22 -16.87 19.80
C ASP A 448 -19.19 -16.85 18.27
N LYS A 449 -20.30 -17.22 17.62
CA LYS A 449 -20.45 -17.30 16.16
C LYS A 449 -19.39 -18.20 15.49
N GLY A 450 -18.80 -19.14 16.24
CA GLY A 450 -17.82 -20.11 15.75
C GLY A 450 -16.37 -19.64 15.78
N GLU A 451 -16.07 -18.50 16.39
CA GLU A 451 -14.71 -17.98 16.49
C GLU A 451 -13.75 -18.96 17.19
N LYS A 452 -14.14 -19.52 18.34
CA LYS A 452 -13.29 -20.48 19.07
C LYS A 452 -13.15 -21.80 18.34
N LEU A 453 -14.19 -22.24 17.65
CA LEU A 453 -14.14 -23.44 16.81
C LEU A 453 -13.11 -23.26 15.69
N GLN A 454 -13.17 -22.12 14.99
CA GLN A 454 -12.22 -21.77 13.93
C GLN A 454 -10.80 -21.67 14.48
N LYS A 455 -10.59 -20.95 15.59
CA LYS A 455 -9.25 -20.79 16.19
C LYS A 455 -8.68 -22.12 16.68
N GLY A 456 -9.48 -22.97 17.32
CA GLY A 456 -9.06 -24.31 17.74
C GLY A 456 -8.71 -25.20 16.55
N PHE A 457 -9.50 -25.18 15.49
CA PHE A 457 -9.20 -25.95 14.27
C PHE A 457 -7.91 -25.46 13.58
N GLN A 458 -7.66 -24.15 13.58
CA GLN A 458 -6.41 -23.58 13.09
C GLN A 458 -5.22 -24.01 13.97
N SER A 459 -5.36 -24.01 15.32
CA SER A 459 -4.35 -24.58 16.22
C SER A 459 -4.01 -26.02 15.86
N LEU A 460 -5.02 -26.86 15.65
CA LEU A 460 -4.82 -28.25 15.23
C LEU A 460 -4.01 -28.35 13.94
N PHE A 461 -4.45 -27.63 12.91
CA PHE A 461 -3.83 -27.66 11.59
C PHE A 461 -2.37 -27.21 11.63
N PHE A 462 -2.07 -26.16 12.39
CA PHE A 462 -0.71 -25.62 12.51
C PHE A 462 0.21 -26.44 13.42
N SER A 463 -0.33 -27.27 14.32
CA SER A 463 0.46 -28.17 15.17
C SER A 463 0.83 -29.50 14.50
N LEU A 464 0.10 -29.92 13.46
CA LEU A 464 0.40 -31.19 12.76
C LEU A 464 1.84 -31.24 12.21
N PRO A 465 2.37 -30.19 11.56
CA PRO A 465 3.76 -30.18 11.12
C PRO A 465 4.79 -30.30 12.24
N GLU A 466 4.45 -29.84 13.45
CA GLU A 466 5.36 -29.84 14.61
C GLU A 466 5.73 -31.26 15.05
N LEU A 467 4.84 -32.23 14.79
CA LEU A 467 5.07 -33.66 15.07
C LEU A 467 6.23 -34.25 14.26
N VAL A 468 6.55 -33.67 13.11
CA VAL A 468 7.62 -34.13 12.21
C VAL A 468 8.75 -33.10 12.09
N PHE A 469 9.06 -32.43 13.20
CA PHE A 469 10.13 -31.44 13.32
C PHE A 469 9.97 -30.21 12.43
N PHE A 470 8.75 -29.90 11.96
CA PHE A 470 8.50 -28.78 11.06
C PHE A 470 7.60 -27.72 11.70
N ASN A 471 7.86 -26.43 11.45
CA ASN A 471 7.07 -25.34 12.01
C ASN A 471 6.66 -24.38 10.89
N ILE A 472 5.35 -24.19 10.71
CA ILE A 472 4.76 -23.24 9.75
C ILE A 472 4.10 -22.04 10.43
N ARG A 473 4.12 -21.99 11.77
CA ARG A 473 3.53 -20.91 12.54
C ARG A 473 4.30 -19.63 12.25
N LYS A 474 3.59 -18.66 11.68
CA LYS A 474 4.00 -17.26 11.66
C LYS A 474 3.26 -16.57 12.80
N GLY A 475 3.96 -16.31 13.89
CA GLY A 475 3.43 -15.47 14.96
C GLY A 475 3.56 -14.00 14.58
N THR A 476 2.52 -13.22 14.86
CA THR A 476 2.60 -11.75 14.85
C THR A 476 2.92 -11.29 16.27
N CYS A 477 3.97 -10.49 16.45
CA CYS A 477 4.24 -9.82 17.71
C CYS A 477 3.91 -8.32 17.54
N PRO A 478 2.63 -7.93 17.67
CA PRO A 478 2.21 -6.55 17.41
C PRO A 478 2.84 -5.53 18.37
N SER A 479 3.32 -5.96 19.53
CA SER A 479 3.96 -5.12 20.53
C SER A 479 5.45 -4.86 20.29
N VAL A 480 6.03 -5.34 19.18
CA VAL A 480 7.46 -5.12 18.88
C VAL A 480 7.64 -3.69 18.41
N SER A 481 8.66 -3.01 18.94
CA SER A 481 9.03 -1.69 18.46
C SER A 481 9.91 -1.78 17.23
N ILE A 482 9.73 -0.84 16.30
CA ILE A 482 10.54 -0.65 15.11
C ILE A 482 12.00 -0.40 15.45
N LYS A 483 12.27 0.21 16.61
CA LYS A 483 13.62 0.39 17.15
C LYS A 483 14.30 -0.93 17.51
N GLU A 484 13.52 -2.00 17.70
CA GLU A 484 14.03 -3.33 18.02
C GLU A 484 14.21 -4.21 16.77
N ILE A 485 13.69 -3.75 15.62
CA ILE A 485 13.89 -4.37 14.31
C ILE A 485 15.29 -3.99 13.81
N PRO A 486 16.11 -4.96 13.34
CA PRO A 486 17.43 -4.68 12.78
C PRO A 486 17.38 -3.62 11.68
N GLU A 487 18.29 -2.63 11.73
CA GLU A 487 18.38 -1.53 10.75
C GLU A 487 18.54 -2.06 9.31
N GLU A 488 19.16 -3.22 9.15
CA GLU A 488 19.42 -3.85 7.87
C GLU A 488 18.14 -4.35 7.16
N LEU A 489 17.02 -4.51 7.89
CA LEU A 489 15.73 -4.82 7.27
C LEU A 489 15.08 -3.59 6.62
N PHE A 490 15.52 -2.38 6.95
CA PHE A 490 15.05 -1.14 6.33
C PHE A 490 15.87 -0.77 5.08
N GLN A 491 17.06 -1.34 4.90
CA GLN A 491 17.91 -1.11 3.73
C GLN A 491 17.34 -1.74 2.45
N PHE A 492 16.50 -2.77 2.55
CA PHE A 492 15.87 -3.42 1.38
C PHE A 492 14.79 -2.56 0.68
N GLN A 493 14.46 -1.37 1.21
CA GLN A 493 13.60 -0.40 0.51
C GLN A 493 14.41 0.55 -0.41
N ASP A 494 15.74 0.45 -0.40
CA ASP A 494 16.67 1.23 -1.22
C ASP A 494 17.07 0.53 -2.51
N GLU A 495 16.14 -0.20 -3.14
CA GLU A 495 16.33 -0.61 -4.54
C GLU A 495 15.73 0.46 -5.45
N ASP A 496 16.53 0.84 -6.46
CA ASP A 496 16.28 1.90 -7.44
C ASP A 496 14.99 1.71 -8.26
#